data_AF-A0A2A5HI32-F1
#
_entry.id   AF-A0A2A5HI32-F1
#
_cell.length_a   1.000
_cell.length_b   1.000
_cell.length_c   1.000
_cell.angle_alpha   90.00
_cell.angle_beta   90.00
_cell.angle_gamma   90.00
#
_symmetry.space_group_name_H-M   'P 1'
#
loop_
_entity.id
_entity.type
_entity.pdbx_description
1 polymer ?
#
loop_
_entity_poly.entity_id
_entity_poly.type
_entity_poly.pdbx_seq_one_letter_code
_entity_poly.pdbx_strand_id
1 'polypeptide(L)' 'MFFLLNGTEVAMQPGELWYMKLSERHSVHNNSSNERINMSIDVKWNDWVERWLWDAVFSTVPALLLFCFT' A
#
# COMPACT_ATOMS: atom_id res chain seq x y z
N MET A 1 14.53 -1.69 -3.76
CA MET A 1 13.29 -1.25 -4.44
C MET A 1 12.61 -0.11 -3.72
N PHE A 2 12.07 0.83 -4.50
CA PHE A 2 11.16 1.90 -4.07
C PHE A 2 9.86 1.87 -4.89
N PHE A 3 8.76 2.33 -4.30
CA PHE A 3 7.44 2.43 -4.94
C PHE A 3 7.08 3.91 -5.07
N LEU A 4 6.65 4.35 -6.26
CA LEU A 4 6.20 5.72 -6.50
C LEU A 4 4.69 5.74 -6.70
N LEU A 5 3.98 6.59 -5.98
CA LEU A 5 2.55 6.86 -6.13
C LEU A 5 2.35 8.35 -6.43
N ASN A 6 1.79 8.66 -7.60
CA ASN A 6 1.66 10.02 -8.13
C ASN A 6 2.98 10.84 -8.07
N GLY A 7 4.12 10.17 -8.28
CA GLY A 7 5.46 10.77 -8.20
C GLY A 7 6.07 10.85 -6.79
N THR A 8 5.31 10.58 -5.73
CA THR A 8 5.80 10.56 -4.34
C THR A 8 6.29 9.16 -3.97
N GLU A 9 7.42 9.06 -3.27
CA GLU A 9 7.94 7.77 -2.78
C GLU A 9 7.17 7.25 -1.56
N VAL A 10 6.82 5.97 -1.60
CA VAL A 10 6.21 5.23 -0.49
C VAL A 10 7.29 4.38 0.17
N ALA A 11 7.77 4.83 1.34
CA ALA A 11 8.94 4.29 2.03
C ALA A 11 8.68 2.99 2.82
N MET A 12 8.03 2.01 2.18
CA MET A 12 7.61 0.75 2.80
C MET A 12 8.78 -0.02 3.45
N GLN A 13 8.62 -0.47 4.69
CA GLN A 13 9.53 -1.38 5.39
C GLN A 13 9.01 -2.84 5.40
N PRO A 14 9.89 -3.84 5.61
CA PRO A 14 9.46 -5.23 5.78
C PRO A 14 8.55 -5.41 7.01
N GLY A 15 7.44 -6.11 6.85
CA GLY A 15 6.48 -6.41 7.94
C GLY A 15 5.39 -5.37 8.15
N GLU A 16 5.43 -4.23 7.45
CA GLU A 16 4.37 -3.22 7.47
C GLU A 16 3.22 -3.56 6.51
N LEU A 17 2.01 -3.11 6.85
CA LEU A 17 0.83 -3.11 5.97
C LEU A 17 0.65 -1.70 5.38
N TRP A 18 0.36 -1.61 4.08
CA TRP A 18 0.36 -0.34 3.34
C TRP A 18 -0.84 -0.22 2.38
N TYR A 19 -1.06 1.01 1.91
CA TYR A 19 -1.72 1.22 0.62
C TYR A 19 -0.85 1.95 -0.36
N MET A 20 -1.30 1.79 -1.58
CA MET A 20 -1.36 2.83 -2.55
C MET A 20 -2.82 2.86 -3.04
N LYS A 21 -3.40 4.04 -3.29
CA LYS A 21 -4.63 4.16 -4.09
C LYS A 21 -4.23 3.79 -5.53
N LEU A 22 -4.20 2.50 -5.86
CA LEU A 22 -3.56 2.00 -7.09
C LEU A 22 -4.26 2.44 -8.39
N SER A 23 -5.45 3.04 -8.31
CA SER A 23 -6.04 3.77 -9.44
C SER A 23 -5.24 5.02 -9.85
N GLU A 24 -4.44 5.58 -8.94
CA GLU A 24 -3.51 6.68 -9.27
C GLU A 24 -2.28 6.14 -10.01
N ARG A 25 -1.63 7.00 -10.81
CA ARG A 25 -0.40 6.64 -11.52
C ARG A 25 0.66 6.16 -10.54
N HIS A 26 1.11 4.91 -10.71
CA HIS A 26 2.13 4.31 -9.86
C HIS A 26 3.23 3.62 -10.67
N SER A 27 4.36 3.33 -10.02
CA SER A 27 5.46 2.56 -10.60
C SER A 27 6.35 1.95 -9.51
N VAL A 28 7.04 0.86 -9.84
CA VAL A 28 7.94 0.13 -8.93
C VAL A 28 9.28 -0.06 -9.59
N HIS A 29 10.36 0.24 -8.87
CA HIS A 29 11.72 0.08 -9.38
C HIS A 29 12.56 -0.72 -8.38
N ASN A 30 13.21 -1.80 -8.83
CA ASN A 30 14.17 -2.55 -8.01
C ASN A 30 15.58 -2.49 -8.60
N ASN A 31 16.27 -1.37 -8.37
CA ASN A 31 17.63 -1.13 -8.85
C ASN A 31 18.71 -1.78 -7.94
N SER A 32 18.46 -2.98 -7.42
CA SER A 32 19.39 -3.72 -6.55
C SER A 32 19.51 -5.18 -6.98
N SER A 33 20.66 -5.80 -6.69
CA SER A 33 20.91 -7.24 -6.88
C SER A 33 20.07 -8.15 -5.97
N ASN A 34 19.42 -7.57 -4.95
CA ASN A 34 18.63 -8.32 -3.98
C ASN A 34 17.15 -8.36 -4.39
N GLU A 35 16.55 -9.52 -4.26
CA GLU A 35 15.10 -9.69 -4.40
C GLU A 35 14.35 -8.94 -3.29
N ARG A 36 13.22 -8.34 -3.64
CA ARG A 36 12.27 -7.77 -2.67
C ARG A 36 10.87 -8.28 -2.98
N ILE A 37 10.44 -9.27 -2.23
CA ILE A 37 9.11 -9.88 -2.33
C ILE A 37 8.13 -9.03 -1.51
N ASN A 38 6.96 -8.75 -2.07
CA ASN A 38 5.86 -8.05 -1.39
C ASN A 38 4.57 -8.83 -1.62
N MET A 39 3.67 -8.85 -0.65
CA MET A 39 2.34 -9.47 -0.80
C MET A 39 1.32 -8.38 -1.17
N SER A 40 0.59 -8.58 -2.27
CA SER A 40 -0.58 -7.77 -2.61
C SER A 40 -1.85 -8.49 -2.18
N ILE A 41 -2.83 -7.75 -1.66
CA ILE A 41 -4.14 -8.29 -1.26
C ILE A 41 -5.20 -7.36 -1.83
N ASP A 42 -5.82 -7.79 -2.93
CA ASP A 42 -6.94 -7.07 -3.52
C ASP A 42 -8.23 -7.41 -2.78
N VAL A 43 -8.92 -6.38 -2.29
CA VAL A 43 -10.18 -6.48 -1.54
C VAL A 43 -11.30 -5.76 -2.27
N LYS A 44 -12.56 -6.03 -1.89
CA LYS A 44 -13.75 -5.29 -2.36
C LYS A 44 -14.18 -4.27 -1.31
N TRP A 45 -14.46 -3.02 -1.70
CA TRP A 45 -14.83 -1.97 -0.76
C TRP A 45 -16.17 -2.30 -0.11
N ASN A 46 -16.21 -2.21 1.22
CA ASN A 46 -17.38 -2.44 2.05
C ASN A 46 -17.13 -1.86 3.45
N ASP A 47 -18.18 -1.77 4.26
CA ASP A 47 -18.18 -1.18 5.59
C ASP A 47 -17.21 -1.86 6.57
N TRP A 48 -16.90 -3.15 6.38
CA TRP A 48 -15.92 -3.85 7.23
C TRP A 48 -14.50 -3.38 6.93
N VAL A 49 -14.15 -3.24 5.64
CA VAL A 49 -12.87 -2.65 5.24
C VAL A 49 -12.82 -1.21 5.75
N GLU A 50 -13.83 -0.39 5.45
CA GLU A 50 -13.84 1.03 5.85
C GLU A 50 -13.61 1.22 7.37
N ARG A 51 -14.31 0.47 8.23
CA ARG A 51 -14.08 0.51 9.69
C ARG A 51 -12.64 0.13 10.07
N TRP A 52 -12.11 -0.94 9.49
CA TRP A 52 -10.71 -1.34 9.72
C TRP A 52 -9.71 -0.23 9.35
N LEU A 53 -9.99 0.57 8.32
CA LEU A 53 -9.12 1.67 7.91
C LEU A 53 -9.15 2.80 8.93
N TRP A 54 -10.36 3.19 9.34
CA TRP A 54 -10.56 4.26 10.32
C TRP A 54 -9.91 3.90 11.66
N ASP A 55 -10.15 2.69 12.16
CA ASP A 55 -9.56 2.21 13.41
C ASP A 55 -8.02 2.20 13.33
N ALA A 56 -7.43 1.72 12.21
CA ALA A 56 -5.98 1.72 12.00
C ALA A 56 -5.37 3.14 11.95
N VAL A 57 -6.03 4.09 11.27
CA VAL A 57 -5.59 5.49 11.16
C VAL A 57 -5.61 6.21 12.50
N PHE A 58 -6.56 5.91 13.39
CA PHE A 58 -6.59 6.47 14.75
C PHE A 58 -5.70 5.72 15.76
N SER A 59 -5.17 4.54 15.43
CA SER A 59 -4.35 3.70 16.31
C SER A 59 -2.86 3.63 15.94
N THR A 60 -2.26 4.77 15.60
CA THR A 60 -0.79 4.97 15.49
C THR A 60 -0.02 4.12 14.47
N VAL A 61 -0.68 3.32 13.62
CA VAL A 61 -0.02 2.58 12.54
C VAL A 61 0.07 3.45 11.29
N PRO A 62 1.24 3.60 10.64
CA PRO A 62 1.36 4.34 9.37
C PRO A 62 0.84 3.48 8.20
N ALA A 63 -0.46 3.20 8.19
CA ALA A 63 -1.13 2.35 7.21
C ALA A 63 -2.48 2.94 6.76
N LEU A 64 -2.57 3.35 5.49
CA LEU A 64 -3.83 3.31 4.75
C LEU A 64 -3.94 1.91 4.09
N LEU A 65 -5.10 1.49 3.51
CA LEU A 65 -5.26 0.13 2.91
C LEU A 65 -5.65 0.07 1.41
N LEU A 66 -5.09 -0.92 0.70
CA LEU A 66 -5.04 -1.11 -0.76
C LEU A 66 -6.42 -1.19 -1.47
N PHE A 67 -6.55 -0.54 -2.63
CA PHE A 67 -7.66 -0.80 -3.58
C PHE A 67 -7.24 -0.76 -5.04
N CYS A 68 -7.59 -1.82 -5.76
CA CYS A 68 -7.53 -1.97 -7.22
C CYS A 68 -8.76 -2.75 -7.69
N PHE A 69 -9.60 -2.15 -8.52
CA PHE A 69 -10.43 -2.82 -9.53
C PHE A 69 -10.75 -1.82 -10.65
N THR A 70 -11.00 -2.35 -11.85
CA THR A 70 -11.26 -1.64 -13.11
C THR A 70 -12.55 -0.84 -13.12
#